data_AF-A0A1Y2HIZ9-F1
#
_entry.id   AF-A0A1Y2HIZ9-F1
#
_cell.length_a   1.000
_cell.length_b   1.000
_cell.length_c   1.000
_cell.angle_alpha   90.00
_cell.angle_beta   90.00
_cell.angle_gamma   90.00
#
_symmetry.space_group_name_H-M   'P 1'
#
loop_
_entity.id
_entity.type
_entity.pdbx_description
1 polymer ?
#
loop_
_entity_poly.entity_id
_entity_poly.type
_entity_poly.pdbx_seq_one_letter_code
_entity_poly.pdbx_strand_id
1 'polypeptide(L)'
;MKANMYRDEAGNEPDSLQPLFDEIIDKIIKSFSSADESFYQREFEFFNKITSISGKLKPYIKRSKPEKKKKIDEELAQIKVDVGCYLPSNPESTVIDIDYLSGRPLQSHAKAPFLATFKIERTTLVPPFRKEQVWQSAIFKVGDDCRQDVLALQLIALFKSVFASAHLDLYLFPYRVVATAPGCGVIEVIPNSTSRDMIGREKINSMFEYFVAKFGSPHTDAYRRAQRNFITSVAGYSVILYLLQIKDRHNGNIMLDSDGHLIHIDFGFILDISPGGVNFESSPFKLTTEMLQVIGQAGSDTFRDFVRCVVQAFLAIRPYADAIINLVQLMSESGLPCFKGEPTLRKLRARFVLEKSEREAARFMMDRIADSYENKRTVLYDQFQKQTNGIPY
;
A
#
# COMPACT_ATOMS: atom_id res chain seq x y z
N MET A 1 -7.12 11.63 -14.75
CA MET A 1 -6.66 12.40 -15.94
C MET A 1 -5.52 13.36 -15.58
N LYS A 2 -5.71 14.30 -14.63
CA LYS A 2 -4.65 15.25 -14.22
C LYS A 2 -3.30 14.60 -13.90
N ALA A 3 -3.28 13.49 -13.17
CA ALA A 3 -2.04 12.76 -12.86
C ALA A 3 -1.32 12.13 -14.09
N ASN A 4 -1.98 12.01 -15.23
CA ASN A 4 -1.41 11.46 -16.48
C ASN A 4 -1.10 12.53 -17.53
N MET A 5 -1.33 13.81 -17.25
CA MET A 5 -1.05 14.90 -18.19
C MET A 5 0.44 15.15 -18.39
N TYR A 6 1.28 14.70 -17.45
CA TYR A 6 2.71 14.93 -17.46
C TYR A 6 3.44 13.62 -17.20
N ARG A 7 4.64 13.50 -17.78
CA ARG A 7 5.52 12.35 -17.62
C ARG A 7 6.34 12.41 -16.35
N ASP A 8 6.67 13.62 -15.91
CA ASP A 8 7.47 13.86 -14.72
C ASP A 8 6.60 14.17 -13.49
N GLU A 9 7.16 13.91 -12.30
CA GLU A 9 6.51 14.19 -11.01
C GLU A 9 6.30 15.69 -10.76
N ALA A 10 7.06 16.56 -11.43
CA ALA A 10 7.02 18.00 -11.22
C ALA A 10 6.05 18.72 -12.18
N GLY A 11 5.50 18.04 -13.18
CA GLY A 11 4.56 18.62 -14.13
C GLY A 11 5.21 19.57 -15.14
N ASN A 12 6.47 19.34 -15.52
CA ASN A 12 7.18 20.15 -16.50
C ASN A 12 7.19 19.52 -17.90
N GLU A 13 7.09 18.20 -18.00
CA GLU A 13 7.18 17.44 -19.24
C GLU A 13 5.79 16.93 -19.63
N PRO A 14 5.03 17.67 -20.46
CA PRO A 14 3.68 17.26 -20.85
C PRO A 14 3.72 15.96 -21.66
N ASP A 15 2.74 15.09 -21.43
CA ASP A 15 2.54 13.90 -22.25
C ASP A 15 1.92 14.27 -23.61
N SER A 16 2.14 13.45 -24.63
CA SER A 16 1.49 13.59 -25.94
C SER A 16 -0.04 13.60 -25.86
N LEU A 17 -0.63 12.96 -24.86
CA LEU A 17 -2.07 12.91 -24.62
C LEU A 17 -2.60 14.11 -23.81
N GLN A 18 -1.72 15.01 -23.34
CA GLN A 18 -2.11 16.15 -22.51
C GLN A 18 -3.21 17.02 -23.15
N PRO A 19 -3.14 17.40 -24.44
CA PRO A 19 -4.20 18.20 -25.08
C PRO A 19 -5.54 17.47 -25.14
N LEU A 20 -5.51 16.15 -25.32
CA LEU A 20 -6.72 15.32 -25.34
C LEU A 20 -7.34 15.22 -23.94
N PHE A 21 -6.51 15.08 -22.89
CA PHE A 21 -7.01 15.09 -21.52
C PHE A 21 -7.64 16.43 -21.13
N ASP A 22 -7.05 17.56 -21.56
CA ASP A 22 -7.66 18.88 -21.36
C ASP A 22 -9.04 18.95 -22.04
N GLU A 23 -9.14 18.55 -23.31
CA GLU A 23 -10.41 18.55 -24.04
C GLU A 23 -11.48 17.69 -23.35
N ILE A 24 -11.11 16.50 -22.86
CA ILE A 24 -12.04 15.61 -22.16
C ILE A 24 -12.47 16.22 -20.83
N ILE A 25 -11.54 16.78 -20.05
CA ILE A 25 -11.87 17.43 -18.77
C ILE A 25 -12.80 18.62 -19.01
N ASP A 26 -12.52 19.45 -20.01
CA ASP A 26 -13.37 20.59 -20.37
C ASP A 26 -14.78 20.15 -20.78
N LYS A 27 -14.91 19.07 -21.55
CA LYS A 27 -16.22 18.51 -21.91
C LYS A 27 -16.97 18.00 -20.68
N ILE A 28 -16.28 17.34 -19.75
CA ILE A 28 -16.88 16.87 -18.49
C ILE A 28 -17.36 18.06 -17.67
N ILE A 29 -16.51 19.07 -17.46
CA ILE A 29 -16.86 20.25 -16.66
C ILE A 29 -18.03 21.02 -17.29
N LYS A 30 -18.05 21.19 -18.62
CA LYS A 30 -19.16 21.84 -19.33
C LYS A 30 -20.48 21.07 -19.24
N SER A 31 -20.44 19.77 -18.92
CA SER A 31 -21.63 18.95 -18.72
C SER A 31 -22.21 19.04 -17.31
N PHE A 32 -21.48 19.64 -16.35
CA PHE A 32 -21.91 19.77 -14.97
C PHE A 32 -23.06 20.77 -14.82
N SER A 33 -23.94 20.49 -13.86
CA SER A 33 -24.84 21.53 -13.35
C SER A 33 -24.04 22.59 -12.60
N SER A 34 -24.63 23.76 -12.37
CA SER A 34 -23.96 24.82 -11.59
C SER A 34 -23.60 24.37 -10.17
N ALA A 35 -24.41 23.48 -9.58
CA ALA A 35 -24.14 22.89 -8.27
C ALA A 35 -22.94 21.93 -8.31
N ASP A 36 -22.86 21.06 -9.33
CA ASP A 36 -21.79 20.09 -9.49
C ASP A 36 -20.46 20.77 -9.84
N GLU A 37 -20.48 21.80 -10.68
CA GLU A 37 -19.29 22.58 -11.01
C GLU A 37 -18.75 23.31 -9.77
N SER A 38 -19.63 23.96 -9.01
CA SER A 38 -19.25 24.62 -7.75
C SER A 38 -18.68 23.61 -6.75
N PHE A 39 -19.28 22.42 -6.64
CA PHE A 39 -18.77 21.35 -5.79
C PHE A 39 -17.38 20.88 -6.24
N TYR A 40 -17.20 20.57 -7.53
CA TYR A 40 -15.94 20.13 -8.10
C TYR A 40 -14.81 21.16 -7.87
N GLN A 41 -15.08 22.45 -8.08
CA GLN A 41 -14.12 23.51 -7.83
C GLN A 41 -13.74 23.59 -6.35
N ARG A 42 -14.71 23.59 -5.44
CA ARG A 42 -14.47 23.63 -3.99
C ARG A 42 -13.65 22.43 -3.50
N GLU A 43 -14.01 21.23 -3.93
CA GLU A 43 -13.31 20.00 -3.54
C GLU A 43 -11.84 20.03 -3.96
N PHE A 44 -11.57 20.32 -5.23
CA PHE A 44 -10.20 20.39 -5.75
C PHE A 44 -9.40 21.52 -5.10
N GLU A 45 -9.97 22.71 -4.94
CA GLU A 45 -9.28 23.82 -4.27
C GLU A 45 -8.91 23.47 -2.82
N PHE A 46 -9.82 22.85 -2.07
CA PHE A 46 -9.60 22.47 -0.69
C PHE A 46 -8.48 21.44 -0.55
N PHE A 47 -8.54 20.34 -1.31
CA PHE A 47 -7.50 19.30 -1.21
C PHE A 47 -6.18 19.68 -1.88
N ASN A 48 -6.18 20.56 -2.89
CA ASN A 48 -4.93 21.10 -3.42
C ASN A 48 -4.22 21.97 -2.37
N LYS A 49 -4.95 22.79 -1.61
CA LYS A 49 -4.38 23.56 -0.50
C LYS A 49 -3.74 22.65 0.55
N ILE A 50 -4.43 21.59 0.97
CA ILE A 50 -3.90 20.62 1.94
C ILE A 50 -2.69 19.85 1.38
N THR A 51 -2.79 19.34 0.15
CA THR A 51 -1.70 18.60 -0.49
C THR A 51 -0.45 19.46 -0.65
N SER A 52 -0.61 20.77 -0.93
CA SER A 52 0.50 21.72 -1.06
C SER A 52 1.37 21.84 0.20
N ILE A 53 0.83 21.51 1.38
CA ILE A 53 1.59 21.50 2.65
C ILE A 53 2.78 20.53 2.54
N SER A 54 2.60 19.35 1.93
CA SER A 54 3.71 18.41 1.71
C SER A 54 4.80 19.01 0.81
N GLY A 55 4.41 19.79 -0.20
CA GLY A 55 5.34 20.55 -1.05
C GLY A 55 6.14 21.60 -0.27
N LYS A 56 5.48 22.32 0.65
CA LYS A 56 6.12 23.32 1.53
C LYS A 56 7.08 22.71 2.56
N LEU A 57 6.98 21.41 2.82
CA LEU A 57 7.90 20.68 3.70
C LEU A 57 9.19 20.23 3.01
N LYS A 58 9.33 20.38 1.67
CA LYS A 58 10.56 20.01 0.94
C LYS A 58 11.84 20.62 1.53
N PRO A 59 11.89 21.92 1.90
CA PRO A 59 13.08 22.51 2.55
C PRO A 59 13.38 21.94 3.94
N TYR A 60 12.39 21.29 4.57
CA TYR A 60 12.48 20.73 5.91
C TYR A 60 12.81 19.23 5.91
N ILE A 61 13.01 18.58 4.75
CA ILE A 61 13.26 17.12 4.67
C ILE A 61 14.42 16.67 5.58
N LYS A 62 15.51 17.44 5.64
CA LYS A 62 16.68 17.14 6.49
C LYS A 62 16.58 17.67 7.93
N ARG A 63 15.50 18.38 8.28
CA ARG A 63 15.26 18.96 9.61
C ARG A 63 14.71 17.92 10.59
N SER A 64 14.70 18.26 11.87
CA SER A 64 14.21 17.37 12.92
C SER A 64 12.70 17.12 12.81
N LYS A 65 12.22 16.00 13.36
CA LYS A 65 10.77 15.69 13.39
C LYS A 65 9.93 16.79 14.07
N PRO A 66 10.36 17.40 15.19
CA PRO A 66 9.63 18.51 15.81
C PRO A 66 9.53 19.75 14.92
N GLU A 67 10.60 20.14 14.21
CA GLU A 67 10.57 21.27 13.27
C GLU A 67 9.59 21.04 12.12
N LYS A 68 9.60 19.83 11.54
CA LYS A 68 8.65 19.44 10.50
C LYS A 68 7.21 19.48 11.03
N LYS A 69 6.98 18.94 12.24
CA LYS A 69 5.66 18.97 12.88
C LYS A 69 5.17 20.40 13.07
N LYS A 70 6.00 21.28 13.64
CA LYS A 70 5.66 22.69 13.84
C LYS A 70 5.24 23.34 12.53
N LYS A 71 5.98 23.08 11.44
CA LYS A 71 5.62 23.62 10.13
C LYS A 71 4.29 23.08 9.59
N ILE A 72 4.00 21.79 9.81
CA ILE A 72 2.70 21.19 9.46
C ILE A 72 1.58 21.87 10.24
N ASP A 73 1.74 22.02 11.56
CA ASP A 73 0.73 22.63 12.43
C ASP A 73 0.45 24.10 12.02
N GLU A 74 1.50 24.86 11.70
CA GLU A 74 1.40 26.25 11.20
C GLU A 74 0.61 26.36 9.88
N GLU A 75 0.80 25.40 8.96
CA GLU A 75 0.13 25.39 7.66
C GLU A 75 -1.31 24.84 7.76
N LEU A 76 -1.53 23.81 8.58
CA LEU A 76 -2.86 23.27 8.86
C LEU A 76 -3.75 24.31 9.53
N ALA A 77 -3.22 25.10 10.47
CA ALA A 77 -3.98 26.17 11.15
C ALA A 77 -4.49 27.26 10.20
N GLN A 78 -3.93 27.38 8.99
CA GLN A 78 -4.39 28.31 7.95
C GLN A 78 -5.50 27.73 7.08
N ILE A 79 -5.72 26.41 7.12
CA ILE A 79 -6.77 25.74 6.36
C ILE A 79 -8.12 26.04 7.02
N LYS A 80 -9.07 26.51 6.22
CA LYS A 80 -10.48 26.60 6.61
C LYS A 80 -11.21 25.40 6.00
N VAL A 81 -11.94 24.65 6.83
CA VAL A 81 -12.70 23.49 6.37
C VAL A 81 -13.82 23.94 5.45
N ASP A 82 -13.89 23.33 4.26
CA ASP A 82 -15.03 23.45 3.36
C ASP A 82 -15.95 22.25 3.60
N VAL A 83 -16.96 22.45 4.46
CA VAL A 83 -17.89 21.40 4.86
C VAL A 83 -18.69 20.94 3.64
N GLY A 84 -18.73 19.62 3.43
CA GLY A 84 -19.45 19.01 2.31
C GLY A 84 -18.54 18.31 1.31
N CYS A 85 -17.23 18.61 1.29
CA CYS A 85 -16.26 17.88 0.47
C CYS A 85 -16.04 16.44 1.01
N TYR A 86 -15.54 15.52 0.19
CA TYR A 86 -15.14 14.18 0.63
C TYR A 86 -13.63 14.00 0.54
N LEU A 87 -13.05 13.11 1.34
CA LEU A 87 -11.63 12.75 1.18
C LEU A 87 -11.44 12.05 -0.17
N PRO A 88 -10.45 12.39 -1.01
CA PRO A 88 -10.28 11.73 -2.31
C PRO A 88 -10.15 10.20 -2.19
N SER A 89 -9.52 9.71 -1.13
CA SER A 89 -9.40 8.29 -0.82
C SER A 89 -10.66 7.67 -0.21
N ASN A 90 -11.67 8.45 0.20
CA ASN A 90 -12.95 7.97 0.74
C ASN A 90 -14.12 8.90 0.31
N PRO A 91 -14.67 8.71 -0.91
CA PRO A 91 -15.77 9.50 -1.46
C PRO A 91 -17.14 9.18 -0.83
N GLU A 92 -17.25 8.13 -0.01
CA GLU A 92 -18.51 7.72 0.63
C GLU A 92 -18.79 8.52 1.91
N SER A 93 -17.86 9.38 2.33
CA SER A 93 -17.92 10.12 3.58
C SER A 93 -17.70 11.62 3.35
N THR A 94 -18.36 12.44 4.15
CA THR A 94 -18.26 13.90 4.06
C THR A 94 -17.35 14.44 5.15
N VAL A 95 -16.41 15.31 4.80
CA VAL A 95 -15.56 16.03 5.76
C VAL A 95 -16.39 17.12 6.43
N ILE A 96 -16.35 17.10 7.77
CA ILE A 96 -17.03 18.09 8.63
C ILE A 96 -16.05 18.92 9.45
N ASP A 97 -14.85 18.41 9.74
CA ASP A 97 -13.82 19.15 10.47
C ASP A 97 -12.40 18.59 10.24
N ILE A 98 -11.37 19.28 10.73
CA ILE A 98 -9.96 18.84 10.74
C ILE A 98 -9.43 18.89 12.17
N ASP A 99 -8.69 17.87 12.60
CA ASP A 99 -7.87 17.97 13.80
C ASP A 99 -6.56 18.69 13.43
N TYR A 100 -6.52 20.00 13.68
CA TYR A 100 -5.38 20.87 13.36
C TYR A 100 -4.08 20.50 14.06
N LEU A 101 -4.12 19.69 15.12
CA LEU A 101 -2.94 19.25 15.87
C LEU A 101 -2.52 17.82 15.51
N SER A 102 -3.32 17.12 14.70
CA SER A 102 -3.06 15.74 14.25
C SER A 102 -1.89 15.61 13.27
N GLY A 103 -1.41 16.73 12.72
CA GLY A 103 -0.32 16.79 11.75
C GLY A 103 0.91 16.00 12.18
N ARG A 104 1.29 14.98 11.41
CA ARG A 104 2.49 14.16 11.68
C ARG A 104 3.35 14.00 10.43
N PRO A 105 4.64 14.39 10.47
CA PRO A 105 5.54 14.09 9.36
C PRO A 105 5.86 12.59 9.34
N LEU A 106 5.79 11.99 8.16
CA LEU A 106 6.16 10.59 7.97
C LEU A 106 7.63 10.48 7.55
N GLN A 107 8.23 9.31 7.79
CA GLN A 107 9.61 9.04 7.40
C GLN A 107 9.69 8.79 5.90
N SER A 108 10.51 9.59 5.21
CA SER A 108 10.89 9.40 3.82
C SER A 108 12.23 10.08 3.56
N HIS A 109 13.04 9.49 2.70
CA HIS A 109 14.42 9.91 2.42
C HIS A 109 14.52 11.13 1.53
N ALA A 110 13.63 11.19 0.55
CA ALA A 110 13.68 12.19 -0.51
C ALA A 110 12.45 13.10 -0.53
N LYS A 111 11.38 12.73 0.20
CA LYS A 111 10.09 13.42 0.17
C LYS A 111 9.62 13.70 1.61
N ALA A 112 8.56 14.49 1.75
CA ALA A 112 7.98 14.84 3.05
C ALA A 112 6.46 14.61 3.07
N PRO A 113 6.01 13.34 2.98
CA PRO A 113 4.61 13.04 3.23
C PRO A 113 4.24 13.38 4.67
N PHE A 114 2.99 13.77 4.86
CA PHE A 114 2.45 14.00 6.19
C PHE A 114 1.06 13.40 6.33
N LEU A 115 0.73 13.03 7.55
CA LEU A 115 -0.58 12.56 7.96
C LEU A 115 -1.37 13.72 8.56
N ALA A 116 -2.65 13.80 8.19
CA ALA A 116 -3.65 14.65 8.86
C ALA A 116 -4.94 13.87 9.11
N THR A 117 -5.64 14.21 10.18
CA THR A 117 -6.88 13.56 10.61
C THR A 117 -8.06 14.49 10.42
N PHE A 118 -9.10 13.97 9.79
CA PHE A 118 -10.34 14.67 9.47
C PHE A 118 -11.47 14.06 10.27
N LYS A 119 -12.38 14.91 10.74
CA LYS A 119 -13.67 14.45 11.23
C LYS A 119 -14.56 14.27 10.01
N ILE A 120 -15.04 13.06 9.81
CA ILE A 120 -15.94 12.72 8.71
C ILE A 120 -17.31 12.30 9.25
N GLU A 121 -18.35 12.54 8.46
CA GLU A 121 -19.68 12.00 8.66
C GLU A 121 -19.96 10.96 7.57
N ARG A 122 -20.38 9.77 7.98
CA ARG A 122 -20.77 8.67 7.09
C ARG A 122 -22.11 8.09 7.51
N THR A 123 -22.82 7.48 6.57
CA THR A 123 -24.06 6.76 6.88
C THR A 123 -23.75 5.27 6.99
N THR A 124 -24.24 4.60 8.05
CA THR A 124 -24.04 3.15 8.21
C THR A 124 -24.66 2.40 7.04
N LEU A 125 -23.97 1.39 6.51
CA LEU A 125 -24.47 0.59 5.38
C LEU A 125 -25.56 -0.40 5.79
N VAL A 126 -25.75 -0.62 7.10
CA VAL A 126 -26.73 -1.57 7.65
C VAL A 126 -27.81 -0.85 8.47
N PRO A 127 -29.08 -1.29 8.39
CA PRO A 127 -30.16 -0.77 9.21
C PRO A 127 -29.93 -0.98 10.72
N PRO A 128 -30.34 -0.01 11.57
CA PRO A 128 -30.90 1.29 11.20
C PRO A 128 -29.81 2.21 10.62
N PHE A 129 -30.09 2.83 9.46
CA PHE A 129 -29.19 3.79 8.80
C PHE A 129 -28.99 4.99 9.72
N ARG A 130 -27.79 5.13 10.28
CA ARG A 130 -27.42 6.20 11.20
C ARG A 130 -26.25 6.98 10.64
N LYS A 131 -26.28 8.30 10.86
CA LYS A 131 -25.10 9.13 10.67
C LYS A 131 -24.14 8.88 11.82
N GLU A 132 -22.93 8.49 11.48
CA GLU A 132 -21.83 8.29 12.42
C GLU A 132 -20.72 9.30 12.10
N GLN A 133 -20.20 9.94 13.14
CA GLN A 133 -19.04 10.81 13.03
C GLN A 133 -17.81 10.08 13.52
N VAL A 134 -16.82 9.92 12.65
CA VAL A 134 -15.55 9.23 12.97
C VAL A 134 -14.37 10.08 12.54
N TRP A 135 -13.25 9.90 13.24
CA TRP A 135 -11.98 10.50 12.85
C TRP A 135 -11.29 9.58 11.85
N GLN A 136 -10.95 10.11 10.68
CA GLN A 136 -10.24 9.38 9.63
C GLN A 136 -8.97 10.11 9.24
N SER A 137 -7.85 9.40 9.28
CA SER A 137 -6.56 9.92 8.85
C SER A 137 -6.32 9.65 7.36
N ALA A 138 -5.65 10.61 6.70
CA ALA A 138 -5.18 10.49 5.33
C ALA A 138 -3.73 10.98 5.26
N ILE A 139 -2.97 10.40 4.33
CA ILE A 139 -1.59 10.77 4.04
C ILE A 139 -1.57 11.54 2.73
N PHE A 140 -0.90 12.70 2.76
CA PHE A 140 -0.71 13.55 1.58
C PHE A 140 0.75 13.47 1.15
N LYS A 141 0.97 13.15 -0.12
CA LYS A 141 2.29 12.94 -0.70
C LYS A 141 2.47 13.86 -1.90
N VAL A 142 3.59 14.60 -1.93
CA VAL A 142 3.99 15.45 -3.06
C VAL A 142 5.41 15.10 -3.50
N GLY A 143 5.58 15.06 -4.82
CA GLY A 143 6.76 14.56 -5.50
C GLY A 143 6.85 13.04 -5.46
N ASP A 144 5.78 12.27 -5.45
CA ASP A 144 5.92 10.83 -5.65
C ASP A 144 4.81 10.33 -6.56
N ASP A 145 5.17 9.48 -7.51
CA ASP A 145 4.23 8.98 -8.50
C ASP A 145 3.36 7.85 -7.90
N CYS A 146 2.27 8.27 -7.28
CA CYS A 146 1.30 7.36 -6.66
C CYS A 146 0.56 6.49 -7.68
N ARG A 147 0.72 6.69 -9.00
CA ARG A 147 0.07 5.84 -10.02
C ARG A 147 0.58 4.40 -9.97
N GLN A 148 1.83 4.18 -9.57
CA GLN A 148 2.38 2.84 -9.38
C GLN A 148 1.69 2.12 -8.21
N ASP A 149 1.47 2.81 -7.09
CA ASP A 149 0.70 2.28 -5.96
C ASP A 149 -0.74 1.95 -6.37
N VAL A 150 -1.39 2.84 -7.14
CA VAL A 150 -2.74 2.60 -7.65
C VAL A 150 -2.82 1.31 -8.48
N LEU A 151 -1.86 1.10 -9.40
CA LEU A 151 -1.77 -0.12 -10.19
C LEU A 151 -1.61 -1.36 -9.28
N ALA A 152 -0.68 -1.31 -8.33
CA ALA A 152 -0.44 -2.41 -7.41
C ALA A 152 -1.70 -2.76 -6.59
N LEU A 153 -2.36 -1.76 -6.02
CA LEU A 153 -3.55 -1.93 -5.19
C LEU A 153 -4.75 -2.42 -5.98
N GLN A 154 -4.92 -1.96 -7.23
CA GLN A 154 -5.95 -2.48 -8.13
C GLN A 154 -5.74 -3.97 -8.41
N LEU A 155 -4.49 -4.39 -8.64
CA LEU A 155 -4.17 -5.80 -8.79
C LEU A 155 -4.47 -6.56 -7.49
N ILE A 156 -4.04 -6.07 -6.32
CA ILE A 156 -4.31 -6.68 -5.01
C ILE A 156 -5.82 -6.87 -4.77
N ALA A 157 -6.65 -5.89 -5.15
CA ALA A 157 -8.11 -6.02 -5.07
C ALA A 157 -8.66 -7.13 -5.98
N LEU A 158 -8.08 -7.30 -7.17
CA LEU A 158 -8.40 -8.42 -8.06
C LEU A 158 -7.96 -9.78 -7.46
N PHE A 159 -6.75 -9.89 -6.90
CA PHE A 159 -6.31 -11.11 -6.19
C PHE A 159 -7.29 -11.45 -5.06
N LYS A 160 -7.69 -10.46 -4.26
CA LYS A 160 -8.68 -10.62 -3.18
C LYS A 160 -10.02 -11.17 -3.70
N SER A 161 -10.50 -10.64 -4.81
CA SER A 161 -11.76 -11.07 -5.43
C SER A 161 -11.67 -12.51 -5.96
N VAL A 162 -10.53 -12.90 -6.53
CA VAL A 162 -10.28 -14.28 -6.98
C VAL A 162 -10.24 -15.23 -5.78
N PHE A 163 -9.54 -14.88 -4.70
CA PHE A 163 -9.49 -15.71 -3.50
C PHE A 163 -10.87 -15.91 -2.87
N ALA A 164 -11.67 -14.85 -2.79
CA ALA A 164 -13.04 -14.93 -2.32
C ALA A 164 -13.91 -15.85 -3.21
N SER A 165 -13.77 -15.74 -4.54
CA SER A 165 -14.50 -16.58 -5.51
C SER A 165 -14.09 -18.06 -5.44
N ALA A 166 -12.85 -18.33 -5.06
CA ALA A 166 -12.32 -19.68 -4.82
C ALA A 166 -12.59 -20.20 -3.40
N HIS A 167 -13.36 -19.45 -2.58
CA HIS A 167 -13.63 -19.76 -1.17
C HIS A 167 -12.36 -19.95 -0.32
N LEU A 168 -11.30 -19.21 -0.65
CA LEU A 168 -10.07 -19.19 0.13
C LEU A 168 -10.16 -18.08 1.18
N ASP A 169 -10.03 -18.47 2.45
CA ASP A 169 -9.96 -17.58 3.61
C ASP A 169 -8.57 -16.92 3.71
N LEU A 170 -8.25 -16.08 2.73
CA LEU A 170 -7.00 -15.33 2.66
C LEU A 170 -7.28 -13.85 2.87
N TYR A 171 -6.42 -13.20 3.63
CA TYR A 171 -6.59 -11.79 3.96
C TYR A 171 -5.71 -10.90 3.07
N LEU A 172 -6.34 -9.92 2.43
CA LEU A 172 -5.68 -8.85 1.70
C LEU A 172 -6.39 -7.53 2.00
N PHE A 173 -5.60 -6.47 2.18
CA PHE A 173 -6.12 -5.14 2.46
C PHE A 173 -5.67 -4.15 1.37
N PRO A 174 -6.42 -4.06 0.24
CA PRO A 174 -6.20 -3.05 -0.78
C PRO A 174 -6.72 -1.69 -0.28
N TYR A 175 -5.91 -1.01 0.54
CA TYR A 175 -6.21 0.35 0.99
C TYR A 175 -6.32 1.31 -0.21
N ARG A 176 -7.01 2.43 -0.04
CA ARG A 176 -7.32 3.34 -1.14
C ARG A 176 -6.20 4.36 -1.36
N VAL A 177 -5.75 4.47 -2.60
CA VAL A 177 -4.80 5.49 -3.06
C VAL A 177 -5.41 6.20 -4.26
N VAL A 178 -5.31 7.53 -4.27
CA VAL A 178 -5.74 8.36 -5.38
C VAL A 178 -4.60 9.28 -5.81
N ALA A 179 -4.17 9.15 -7.06
CA ALA A 179 -3.24 10.08 -7.68
C ALA A 179 -4.01 11.34 -8.10
N THR A 180 -3.82 12.44 -7.38
CA THR A 180 -4.61 13.67 -7.52
C THR A 180 -4.07 14.61 -8.60
N ALA A 181 -2.75 14.65 -8.76
CA ALA A 181 -2.01 15.46 -9.74
C ALA A 181 -0.67 14.78 -10.07
N PRO A 182 0.10 15.27 -11.07
CA PRO A 182 1.45 14.76 -11.34
C PRO A 182 2.30 14.78 -10.07
N GLY A 183 2.90 13.63 -9.74
CA GLY A 183 3.68 13.45 -8.51
C GLY A 183 2.92 13.72 -7.21
N CYS A 184 1.59 13.74 -7.20
CA CYS A 184 0.79 14.00 -6.01
C CYS A 184 -0.22 12.88 -5.76
N GLY A 185 -0.43 12.55 -4.50
CA GLY A 185 -1.45 11.57 -4.14
C GLY A 185 -1.93 11.68 -2.70
N VAL A 186 -3.12 11.12 -2.50
CA VAL A 186 -3.77 10.96 -1.20
C VAL A 186 -3.92 9.48 -0.93
N ILE A 187 -3.42 9.04 0.23
CA ILE A 187 -3.36 7.64 0.64
C ILE A 187 -4.18 7.46 1.91
N GLU A 188 -5.05 6.45 1.93
CA GLU A 188 -5.77 6.03 3.12
C GLU A 188 -4.83 5.47 4.19
N VAL A 189 -5.02 5.88 5.43
CA VAL A 189 -4.30 5.30 6.58
C VAL A 189 -5.01 4.02 7.00
N ILE A 190 -4.25 2.92 7.08
CA ILE A 190 -4.76 1.65 7.60
C ILE A 190 -5.11 1.83 9.08
N PRO A 191 -6.38 1.67 9.48
CA PRO A 191 -6.82 1.90 10.85
C PRO A 191 -6.18 0.91 11.82
N ASN A 192 -5.94 1.35 13.06
CA ASN A 192 -5.46 0.52 14.16
C ASN A 192 -4.21 -0.32 13.85
N SER A 193 -3.34 0.19 12.97
CA SER A 193 -2.15 -0.51 12.51
C SER A 193 -0.87 0.17 12.99
N THR A 194 0.21 -0.62 13.05
CA THR A 194 1.54 -0.14 13.42
C THR A 194 2.58 -0.83 12.55
N SER A 195 3.58 -0.10 12.05
CA SER A 195 4.65 -0.70 11.26
C SER A 195 5.57 -1.56 12.12
N ARG A 196 6.16 -2.59 11.52
CA ARG A 196 7.15 -3.45 12.20
C ARG A 196 8.37 -2.65 12.68
N ASP A 197 8.78 -1.63 11.92
CA ASP A 197 9.79 -0.64 12.34
C ASP A 197 9.42 0.03 13.67
N MET A 198 8.18 0.51 13.79
CA MET A 198 7.74 1.24 14.99
C MET A 198 7.70 0.35 16.22
N ILE A 199 7.24 -0.89 16.07
CA ILE A 199 7.27 -1.91 17.14
C ILE A 199 8.71 -2.15 17.62
N GLY A 200 9.68 -2.22 16.71
CA GLY A 200 11.09 -2.40 17.06
C GLY A 200 11.67 -1.21 17.83
N ARG A 201 11.24 0.03 17.52
CA ARG A 201 11.67 1.23 18.25
C ARG A 201 11.08 1.32 19.66
N GLU A 202 9.91 0.73 19.88
CA GLU A 202 9.28 0.62 21.20
C GLU A 202 9.90 -0.48 22.08
N LYS A 203 11.06 -1.02 21.68
CA LYS A 203 11.85 -2.05 22.39
C LYS A 203 11.19 -3.42 22.50
N ILE A 204 10.18 -3.71 21.66
CA ILE A 204 9.72 -5.08 21.44
C ILE A 204 10.59 -5.66 20.33
N ASN A 205 11.53 -6.52 20.72
CA ASN A 205 12.61 -6.94 19.83
C ASN A 205 12.15 -8.00 18.81
N SER A 206 11.11 -8.78 19.12
CA SER A 206 10.57 -9.79 18.21
C SER A 206 9.07 -9.64 17.94
N MET A 207 8.66 -10.04 16.73
CA MET A 207 7.25 -10.13 16.37
C MET A 207 6.47 -11.10 17.28
N PHE A 208 7.10 -12.19 17.73
CA PHE A 208 6.48 -13.12 18.66
C PHE A 208 6.16 -12.48 20.02
N GLU A 209 7.11 -11.74 20.60
CA GLU A 209 6.87 -11.00 21.85
C GLU A 209 5.75 -9.97 21.70
N TYR A 210 5.67 -9.28 20.56
CA TYR A 210 4.56 -8.38 20.26
C TYR A 210 3.21 -9.11 20.28
N PHE A 211 3.13 -10.26 19.63
CA PHE A 211 1.91 -11.07 19.63
C PHE A 211 1.54 -11.56 21.03
N VAL A 212 2.52 -11.99 21.83
CA VAL A 212 2.27 -12.39 23.23
C VAL A 212 1.82 -11.23 24.09
N ALA A 213 2.43 -10.05 23.94
CA ALA A 213 2.05 -8.85 24.68
C ALA A 213 0.64 -8.35 24.32
N LYS A 214 0.25 -8.44 23.04
CA LYS A 214 -1.04 -7.92 22.55
C LYS A 214 -2.19 -8.91 22.68
N PHE A 215 -1.95 -10.20 22.42
CA PHE A 215 -2.99 -11.23 22.34
C PHE A 215 -2.92 -12.29 23.45
N GLY A 216 -1.91 -12.20 24.33
CA GLY A 216 -1.68 -13.13 25.42
C GLY A 216 -0.87 -14.37 25.03
N SER A 217 -0.84 -15.36 25.92
CA SER A 217 -0.10 -16.61 25.71
C SER A 217 -0.57 -17.37 24.44
N PRO A 218 0.31 -18.13 23.75
CA PRO A 218 -0.07 -18.95 22.60
C PRO A 218 -1.20 -19.95 22.81
N HIS A 219 -1.55 -20.25 24.06
CA HIS A 219 -2.64 -21.15 24.41
C HIS A 219 -4.01 -20.46 24.47
N THR A 220 -4.08 -19.13 24.41
CA THR A 220 -5.34 -18.38 24.43
C THR A 220 -6.02 -18.39 23.07
N ASP A 221 -7.35 -18.32 23.06
CA ASP A 221 -8.09 -18.23 21.79
C ASP A 221 -7.84 -16.90 21.07
N ALA A 222 -7.54 -15.83 21.81
CA ALA A 222 -7.16 -14.54 21.24
C ALA A 222 -5.86 -14.66 20.41
N TYR A 223 -4.82 -15.29 20.97
CA TYR A 223 -3.58 -15.51 20.24
C TYR A 223 -3.80 -16.42 19.03
N ARG A 224 -4.52 -17.54 19.18
CA ARG A 224 -4.78 -18.47 18.07
C ARG A 224 -5.53 -17.80 16.91
N ARG A 225 -6.51 -16.93 17.21
CA ARG A 225 -7.20 -16.12 16.19
C ARG A 225 -6.23 -15.16 15.49
N ALA A 226 -5.44 -14.40 16.26
CA ALA A 226 -4.45 -13.49 15.69
C ALA A 226 -3.38 -14.20 14.86
N GLN A 227 -2.92 -15.38 15.31
CA GLN A 227 -1.99 -16.23 14.58
C GLN A 227 -2.58 -16.72 13.25
N ARG A 228 -3.86 -17.12 13.23
CA ARG A 228 -4.56 -17.48 11.99
C ARG A 228 -4.67 -16.29 11.03
N ASN A 229 -5.03 -15.11 11.53
CA ASN A 229 -5.08 -13.87 10.77
C ASN A 229 -3.71 -13.51 10.18
N PHE A 230 -2.65 -13.72 10.96
CA PHE A 230 -1.27 -13.57 10.51
C PHE A 230 -0.93 -14.56 9.39
N ILE A 231 -1.20 -15.85 9.57
CA ILE A 231 -0.91 -16.90 8.57
C ILE A 231 -1.63 -16.62 7.24
N THR A 232 -2.93 -16.30 7.30
CA THR A 232 -3.75 -16.07 6.10
C THR A 232 -3.33 -14.81 5.34
N SER A 233 -2.98 -13.74 6.05
CA SER A 233 -2.48 -12.51 5.44
C SER A 233 -1.08 -12.67 4.86
N VAL A 234 -0.14 -13.28 5.58
CA VAL A 234 1.21 -13.58 5.06
C VAL A 234 1.13 -14.49 3.84
N ALA A 235 0.28 -15.51 3.84
CA ALA A 235 0.10 -16.40 2.70
C ALA A 235 -0.38 -15.65 1.44
N GLY A 236 -1.41 -14.80 1.58
CA GLY A 236 -1.94 -14.00 0.48
C GLY A 236 -0.91 -13.03 -0.09
N TYR A 237 -0.24 -12.26 0.77
CA TYR A 237 0.81 -11.33 0.35
C TYR A 237 2.03 -12.05 -0.23
N SER A 238 2.40 -13.25 0.25
CA SER A 238 3.54 -14.01 -0.30
C SER A 238 3.39 -14.30 -1.79
N VAL A 239 2.18 -14.67 -2.23
CA VAL A 239 1.88 -14.90 -3.65
C VAL A 239 1.92 -13.60 -4.46
N ILE A 240 1.39 -12.51 -3.92
CA ILE A 240 1.42 -11.18 -4.57
C ILE A 240 2.84 -10.66 -4.72
N LEU A 241 3.64 -10.70 -3.65
CA LEU A 241 5.04 -10.27 -3.67
C LEU A 241 5.84 -11.06 -4.71
N TYR A 242 5.60 -12.37 -4.81
CA TYR A 242 6.21 -13.21 -5.82
C TYR A 242 5.77 -12.83 -7.24
N LEU A 243 4.47 -12.76 -7.51
CA LEU A 243 3.95 -12.50 -8.86
C LEU A 243 4.22 -11.09 -9.35
N LEU A 244 4.08 -10.08 -8.48
CA LEU A 244 4.26 -8.67 -8.84
C LEU A 244 5.69 -8.17 -8.61
N GLN A 245 6.57 -8.99 -8.03
CA GLN A 245 7.97 -8.65 -7.78
C GLN A 245 8.14 -7.34 -7.02
N ILE A 246 7.32 -7.11 -5.98
CA ILE A 246 7.47 -5.96 -5.09
C ILE A 246 8.77 -6.09 -4.31
N LYS A 247 9.65 -5.10 -4.42
CA LYS A 247 11.05 -5.17 -3.94
C LYS A 247 11.31 -4.45 -2.63
N ASP A 248 10.59 -3.37 -2.33
CA ASP A 248 10.83 -2.58 -1.13
C ASP A 248 10.11 -3.15 0.10
N ARG A 249 10.67 -4.21 0.66
CA ARG A 249 10.04 -5.05 1.70
C ARG A 249 10.68 -4.86 3.08
N HIS A 250 11.20 -3.67 3.36
CA HIS A 250 11.80 -3.37 4.66
C HIS A 250 10.74 -3.29 5.77
N ASN A 251 11.15 -3.38 7.03
CA ASN A 251 10.22 -3.42 8.17
C ASN A 251 9.34 -2.16 8.34
N GLY A 252 9.72 -1.02 7.73
CA GLY A 252 8.83 0.15 7.64
C GLY A 252 7.61 -0.02 6.72
N ASN A 253 7.66 -0.94 5.75
CA ASN A 253 6.61 -1.18 4.75
C ASN A 253 5.76 -2.42 5.09
N ILE A 254 5.90 -2.93 6.32
CA ILE A 254 5.15 -4.07 6.85
C ILE A 254 4.36 -3.56 8.04
N MET A 255 3.04 -3.56 7.91
CA MET A 255 2.10 -3.14 8.95
C MET A 255 1.49 -4.35 9.63
N LEU A 256 1.21 -4.22 10.93
CA LEU A 256 0.41 -5.15 11.71
C LEU A 256 -0.82 -4.41 12.25
N ASP A 257 -2.01 -4.96 12.00
CA ASP A 257 -3.27 -4.38 12.51
C ASP A 257 -3.62 -4.85 13.94
N SER A 258 -4.77 -4.42 14.45
CA SER A 258 -5.27 -4.80 15.76
C SER A 258 -5.60 -6.28 15.89
N ASP A 259 -5.89 -6.97 14.79
CA ASP A 259 -6.39 -8.34 14.76
C ASP A 259 -5.31 -9.36 14.39
N GLY A 260 -4.08 -8.89 14.11
CA GLY A 260 -2.92 -9.73 13.83
C GLY A 260 -2.66 -9.95 12.34
N HIS A 261 -3.32 -9.23 11.43
CA HIS A 261 -3.01 -9.32 10.00
C HIS A 261 -1.73 -8.56 9.68
N LEU A 262 -0.94 -9.14 8.78
CA LEU A 262 0.18 -8.49 8.13
C LEU A 262 -0.29 -7.81 6.84
N ILE A 263 0.03 -6.54 6.67
CA ILE A 263 -0.33 -5.75 5.49
C ILE A 263 0.93 -5.10 4.92
N HIS A 264 1.19 -5.34 3.63
CA HIS A 264 2.23 -4.60 2.91
C HIS A 264 1.73 -3.23 2.47
N ILE A 265 2.59 -2.23 2.55
CA ILE A 265 2.37 -0.87 2.05
C ILE A 265 3.53 -0.42 1.17
N ASP A 266 3.36 0.72 0.50
CA ASP A 266 4.36 1.36 -0.38
C ASP A 266 4.81 0.44 -1.53
N PHE A 267 4.04 0.47 -2.61
CA PHE A 267 4.24 -0.37 -3.79
C PHE A 267 4.95 0.35 -4.92
N GLY A 268 5.62 1.47 -4.64
CA GLY A 268 6.39 2.24 -5.63
C GLY A 268 7.48 1.42 -6.33
N PHE A 269 7.91 0.30 -5.74
CA PHE A 269 8.92 -0.61 -6.30
C PHE A 269 8.32 -1.96 -6.76
N ILE A 270 7.44 -1.90 -7.76
CA ILE A 270 6.75 -3.06 -8.37
C ILE A 270 7.37 -3.47 -9.71
N LEU A 271 7.24 -4.74 -10.12
CA LEU A 271 7.72 -5.31 -11.39
C LEU A 271 9.26 -5.24 -11.57
N ASP A 272 9.76 -4.38 -12.46
CA ASP A 272 11.17 -4.32 -12.87
C ASP A 272 11.96 -3.18 -12.21
N ILE A 273 11.36 -2.44 -11.27
CA ILE A 273 12.02 -1.39 -10.50
C ILE A 273 12.44 -1.88 -9.11
N SER A 274 13.64 -1.47 -8.68
CA SER A 274 14.22 -1.81 -7.39
C SER A 274 14.75 -0.57 -6.70
N PRO A 275 14.66 -0.47 -5.36
CA PRO A 275 15.27 0.61 -4.58
C PRO A 275 16.77 0.72 -4.88
N GLY A 276 17.22 1.93 -5.23
CA GLY A 276 18.63 2.20 -5.53
C GLY A 276 19.17 1.60 -6.84
N GLY A 277 18.31 1.07 -7.72
CA GLY A 277 18.70 0.54 -9.04
C GLY A 277 19.47 -0.79 -9.02
N VAL A 278 19.72 -1.35 -7.83
CA VAL A 278 20.39 -2.64 -7.65
C VAL A 278 19.37 -3.67 -7.19
N ASN A 279 19.34 -4.83 -7.84
CA ASN A 279 18.48 -5.95 -7.45
C ASN A 279 19.03 -6.64 -6.19
N PHE A 280 18.99 -5.95 -5.05
CA PHE A 280 19.33 -6.53 -3.75
C PHE A 280 18.36 -7.67 -3.40
N GLU A 281 17.09 -7.54 -3.77
CA GLU A 281 16.02 -8.43 -3.31
C GLU A 281 15.64 -9.48 -4.37
N SER A 282 16.29 -10.65 -4.31
CA SER A 282 15.98 -11.80 -5.18
C SER A 282 15.16 -12.89 -4.49
N SER A 283 14.84 -12.74 -3.20
CA SER A 283 13.96 -13.68 -2.52
C SER A 283 12.56 -13.60 -3.13
N PRO A 284 11.87 -14.73 -3.38
CA PRO A 284 10.51 -14.74 -3.90
C PRO A 284 9.57 -13.81 -3.11
N PHE A 285 9.56 -13.93 -1.79
CA PHE A 285 8.90 -13.05 -0.85
C PHE A 285 9.65 -13.00 0.50
N LYS A 286 9.26 -12.08 1.39
CA LYS A 286 9.92 -11.94 2.70
C LYS A 286 9.31 -12.94 3.69
N LEU A 287 10.14 -13.84 4.19
CA LEU A 287 9.77 -14.82 5.21
C LEU A 287 10.92 -14.93 6.22
N THR A 288 10.87 -14.09 7.25
CA THR A 288 11.94 -13.98 8.25
C THR A 288 11.71 -14.93 9.43
N THR A 289 12.76 -15.17 10.22
CA THR A 289 12.70 -15.98 11.45
C THR A 289 11.61 -15.51 12.41
N GLU A 290 11.44 -14.20 12.57
CA GLU A 290 10.41 -13.64 13.47
C GLU A 290 8.98 -13.94 12.98
N MET A 291 8.76 -13.94 11.66
CA MET A 291 7.46 -14.32 11.09
C MET A 291 7.20 -15.80 11.33
N LEU A 292 8.23 -16.63 11.21
CA LEU A 292 8.15 -18.08 11.47
C LEU A 292 7.94 -18.40 12.94
N GLN A 293 8.43 -17.58 13.87
CA GLN A 293 8.11 -17.73 15.30
C GLN A 293 6.62 -17.52 15.58
N VAL A 294 5.94 -16.66 14.82
CA VAL A 294 4.48 -16.49 14.89
C VAL A 294 3.75 -17.57 14.10
N ILE A 295 4.16 -17.89 12.87
CA ILE A 295 3.52 -18.92 12.04
C ILE A 295 3.64 -20.31 12.67
N GLY A 296 4.77 -20.63 13.28
CA GLY A 296 5.11 -21.96 13.77
C GLY A 296 6.31 -22.55 13.03
N GLN A 297 7.01 -23.46 13.72
CA GLN A 297 8.20 -24.11 13.18
C GLN A 297 7.85 -25.06 12.02
N ALA A 298 8.84 -25.36 11.19
CA ALA A 298 8.71 -26.35 10.12
C ALA A 298 8.20 -27.70 10.70
N GLY A 299 7.16 -28.25 10.09
CA GLY A 299 6.51 -29.50 10.52
C GLY A 299 5.32 -29.33 11.47
N SER A 300 5.11 -28.14 12.04
CA SER A 300 3.90 -27.82 12.83
C SER A 300 2.64 -27.76 11.95
N ASP A 301 1.47 -27.97 12.57
CA ASP A 301 0.16 -27.83 11.89
C ASP A 301 -0.02 -26.44 11.29
N THR A 302 0.33 -25.40 12.04
CA THR A 302 0.19 -24.01 11.61
C THR A 302 1.13 -23.66 10.45
N PHE A 303 2.34 -24.22 10.42
CA PHE A 303 3.23 -24.09 9.25
C PHE A 303 2.71 -24.86 8.04
N ARG A 304 2.14 -26.06 8.22
CA ARG A 304 1.47 -26.80 7.14
C ARG A 304 0.27 -26.02 6.58
N ASP A 305 -0.50 -25.38 7.44
CA ASP A 305 -1.60 -24.51 7.05
C ASP A 305 -1.11 -23.31 6.23
N PHE A 306 -0.02 -22.66 6.66
CA PHE A 306 0.62 -21.59 5.88
C PHE A 306 1.02 -22.05 4.47
N VAL A 307 1.75 -23.18 4.37
CA VAL A 307 2.17 -23.74 3.07
C VAL A 307 0.96 -24.09 2.20
N ARG A 308 -0.09 -24.70 2.79
CA ARG A 308 -1.34 -25.01 2.08
C ARG A 308 -1.99 -23.74 1.54
N CYS A 309 -2.13 -22.71 2.35
CA CYS A 309 -2.70 -21.43 1.96
C CYS A 309 -1.93 -20.77 0.80
N VAL A 310 -0.59 -20.74 0.87
CA VAL A 310 0.25 -20.18 -0.22
C VAL A 310 0.07 -20.95 -1.52
N VAL A 311 0.07 -22.28 -1.47
CA VAL A 311 -0.08 -23.13 -2.66
C VAL A 311 -1.49 -22.98 -3.25
N GLN A 312 -2.53 -23.00 -2.41
CA GLN A 312 -3.92 -22.81 -2.86
C GLN A 312 -4.12 -21.43 -3.48
N ALA A 313 -3.60 -20.37 -2.86
CA ALA A 313 -3.61 -19.01 -3.40
C ALA A 313 -2.97 -18.96 -4.80
N PHE A 314 -1.79 -19.57 -4.95
CA PHE A 314 -1.09 -19.61 -6.22
C PHE A 314 -1.85 -20.38 -7.29
N LEU A 315 -2.40 -21.55 -6.97
CA LEU A 315 -3.20 -22.33 -7.92
C LEU A 315 -4.49 -21.60 -8.31
N ALA A 316 -5.17 -20.95 -7.36
CA ALA A 316 -6.42 -20.23 -7.62
C ALA A 316 -6.23 -19.04 -8.57
N ILE A 317 -5.07 -18.37 -8.53
CA ILE A 317 -4.82 -17.21 -9.40
C ILE A 317 -4.33 -17.58 -10.81
N ARG A 318 -3.73 -18.75 -10.99
CA ARG A 318 -3.16 -19.18 -12.30
C ARG A 318 -4.16 -19.13 -13.46
N PRO A 319 -5.43 -19.56 -13.32
CA PRO A 319 -6.43 -19.43 -14.39
C PRO A 319 -6.70 -17.98 -14.83
N TYR A 320 -6.40 -17.00 -13.97
CA TYR A 320 -6.61 -15.57 -14.24
C TYR A 320 -5.36 -14.87 -14.77
N ALA A 321 -4.28 -15.60 -15.09
CA ALA A 321 -3.01 -15.03 -15.51
C ALA A 321 -3.15 -14.11 -16.73
N ASP A 322 -3.88 -14.52 -17.77
CA ASP A 322 -4.06 -13.71 -18.97
C ASP A 322 -4.81 -12.41 -18.68
N ALA A 323 -5.85 -12.46 -17.84
CA ALA A 323 -6.58 -11.25 -17.42
C ALA A 323 -5.69 -10.27 -16.66
N ILE A 324 -4.86 -10.79 -15.73
CA ILE A 324 -3.90 -9.99 -14.96
C ILE A 324 -2.85 -9.38 -15.89
N ILE A 325 -2.28 -10.16 -16.80
CA ILE A 325 -1.25 -9.71 -17.74
C ILE A 325 -1.83 -8.63 -18.66
N ASN A 326 -3.05 -8.80 -19.16
CA ASN A 326 -3.71 -7.81 -20.02
C ASN A 326 -3.95 -6.49 -19.27
N LEU A 327 -4.40 -6.53 -18.01
CA LEU A 327 -4.55 -5.32 -17.19
C LEU A 327 -3.21 -4.59 -17.00
N VAL A 328 -2.14 -5.33 -16.76
CA VAL A 328 -0.79 -4.77 -16.64
C VAL A 328 -0.29 -4.22 -17.98
N GLN A 329 -0.61 -4.89 -19.10
CA GLN A 329 -0.25 -4.47 -20.45
C GLN A 329 -0.88 -3.13 -20.84
N LEU A 330 -2.13 -2.85 -20.43
CA LEU A 330 -2.78 -1.56 -20.67
C LEU A 330 -1.99 -0.37 -20.07
N MET A 331 -1.21 -0.63 -19.02
CA MET A 331 -0.39 0.38 -18.36
C MET A 331 1.06 0.42 -18.87
N SER A 332 1.45 -0.49 -19.77
CA SER A 332 2.86 -0.62 -20.20
C SER A 332 3.41 0.62 -20.92
N GLU A 333 2.54 1.38 -21.60
CA GLU A 333 2.89 2.63 -22.30
C GLU A 333 2.58 3.90 -21.47
N SER A 334 2.21 3.75 -20.19
CA SER A 334 1.85 4.88 -19.32
C SER A 334 3.02 5.79 -18.92
N GLY A 335 4.25 5.41 -19.25
CA GLY A 335 5.47 6.09 -18.82
C GLY A 335 5.92 5.75 -17.39
N LEU A 336 5.22 4.84 -16.68
CA LEU A 336 5.63 4.41 -15.35
C LEU A 336 6.97 3.65 -15.39
N PRO A 337 7.91 3.95 -14.48
CA PRO A 337 9.28 3.42 -14.52
C PRO A 337 9.37 1.93 -14.17
N CYS A 338 8.28 1.32 -13.68
CA CYS A 338 8.19 -0.11 -13.43
C CYS A 338 8.09 -0.95 -14.72
N PHE A 339 7.83 -0.34 -15.87
CA PHE A 339 7.75 -1.00 -17.17
C PHE A 339 9.03 -0.82 -17.98
N LYS A 340 9.54 -1.91 -18.54
CA LYS A 340 10.66 -1.94 -19.49
C LYS A 340 10.22 -2.50 -20.85
N GLY A 341 8.95 -2.30 -21.19
CA GLY A 341 8.28 -2.84 -22.36
C GLY A 341 7.97 -4.33 -22.26
N GLU A 342 7.96 -5.02 -23.40
CA GLU A 342 7.62 -6.44 -23.54
C GLU A 342 8.38 -7.39 -22.58
N PRO A 343 9.67 -7.19 -22.27
CA PRO A 343 10.36 -8.02 -21.27
C PRO A 343 9.66 -8.08 -19.90
N THR A 344 9.03 -6.99 -19.45
CA THR A 344 8.31 -6.94 -18.17
C THR A 344 7.12 -7.90 -18.18
N LEU A 345 6.32 -7.86 -19.25
CA LEU A 345 5.14 -8.71 -19.42
C LEU A 345 5.54 -10.19 -19.56
N ARG A 346 6.58 -10.49 -20.33
CA ARG A 346 7.10 -11.87 -20.43
C ARG A 346 7.57 -12.42 -19.10
N LYS A 347 8.29 -11.63 -18.30
CA LYS A 347 8.71 -12.04 -16.95
C LYS A 347 7.51 -12.23 -16.02
N LEU A 348 6.49 -11.38 -16.10
CA LEU A 348 5.25 -11.54 -15.35
C LEU A 348 4.56 -12.86 -15.72
N ARG A 349 4.38 -13.13 -17.02
CA ARG A 349 3.81 -14.38 -17.52
C ARG A 349 4.58 -15.61 -17.03
N ALA A 350 5.90 -15.58 -17.11
CA ALA A 350 6.76 -16.69 -16.70
C ALA A 350 6.57 -17.07 -15.22
N ARG A 351 6.22 -16.12 -14.35
CA ARG A 351 6.00 -16.39 -12.91
C ARG A 351 4.71 -17.16 -12.62
N PHE A 352 3.76 -17.21 -13.55
CA PHE A 352 2.57 -18.05 -13.40
C PHE A 352 2.82 -19.53 -13.72
N VAL A 353 3.98 -19.85 -14.34
CA VAL A 353 4.38 -21.20 -14.77
C VAL A 353 3.24 -21.97 -15.44
N LEU A 354 2.62 -21.34 -16.45
CA LEU A 354 1.42 -21.84 -17.12
C LEU A 354 1.66 -23.15 -17.87
N GLU A 355 2.91 -23.45 -18.22
CA GLU A 355 3.33 -24.70 -18.85
C GLU A 355 3.30 -25.91 -17.91
N LYS A 356 3.23 -25.70 -16.59
CA LYS A 356 3.22 -26.77 -15.58
C LYS A 356 1.82 -27.26 -15.27
N SER A 357 1.68 -28.55 -14.98
CA SER A 357 0.45 -29.07 -14.36
C SER A 357 0.21 -28.44 -12.97
N GLU A 358 -1.00 -28.54 -12.43
CA GLU A 358 -1.30 -28.05 -11.08
C GLU A 358 -0.40 -28.67 -10.01
N ARG A 359 -0.11 -29.98 -10.14
CA ARG A 359 0.79 -30.69 -9.21
C ARG A 359 2.21 -30.16 -9.27
N GLU A 360 2.73 -29.88 -10.46
CA GLU A 360 4.06 -29.32 -10.64
C GLU A 360 4.14 -27.86 -10.20
N ALA A 361 3.09 -27.08 -10.45
CA ALA A 361 2.97 -25.71 -9.98
C ALA A 361 2.89 -25.62 -8.44
N ALA A 362 2.19 -26.57 -7.80
CA ALA A 362 2.17 -26.69 -6.34
C ALA A 362 3.57 -26.94 -5.77
N ARG A 363 4.31 -27.90 -6.33
CA ARG A 363 5.71 -28.17 -5.94
C ARG A 363 6.59 -26.95 -6.17
N PHE A 364 6.46 -26.31 -7.33
CA PHE A 364 7.20 -25.10 -7.65
C PHE A 364 6.97 -24.00 -6.60
N MET A 365 5.73 -23.81 -6.13
CA MET A 365 5.45 -22.81 -5.11
C MET A 365 5.97 -23.22 -3.72
N MET A 366 5.98 -24.52 -3.40
CA MET A 366 6.65 -25.02 -2.18
C MET A 366 8.15 -24.74 -2.22
N ASP A 367 8.81 -24.89 -3.37
CA ASP A 367 10.23 -24.55 -3.53
C ASP A 367 10.45 -23.04 -3.32
N ARG A 368 9.54 -22.18 -3.78
CA ARG A 368 9.61 -20.73 -3.52
C ARG A 368 9.48 -20.38 -2.04
N ILE A 369 8.70 -21.14 -1.27
CA ILE A 369 8.63 -20.99 0.19
C ILE A 369 9.98 -21.34 0.82
N ALA A 370 10.60 -22.45 0.39
CA ALA A 370 11.92 -22.85 0.87
C ALA A 370 13.01 -21.82 0.51
N ASP A 371 13.01 -21.29 -0.71
CA ASP A 371 13.96 -20.26 -1.16
C ASP A 371 13.83 -18.93 -0.39
N SER A 372 12.63 -18.65 0.13
CA SER A 372 12.33 -17.44 0.90
C SER A 372 12.72 -17.54 2.37
N TYR A 373 12.92 -18.75 2.90
CA TYR A 373 13.30 -18.98 4.29
C TYR A 373 14.66 -18.35 4.61
N GLU A 374 14.67 -17.36 5.51
CA GLU A 374 15.88 -16.65 5.97
C GLU A 374 16.84 -16.25 4.83
N ASN A 375 16.26 -15.73 3.74
CA ASN A 375 17.06 -15.40 2.58
C ASN A 375 18.13 -14.34 2.92
N LYS A 376 19.41 -14.70 2.76
CA LYS A 376 20.56 -13.85 3.11
C LYS A 376 20.51 -12.46 2.48
N ARG A 377 19.88 -12.33 1.31
CA ARG A 377 19.76 -11.04 0.62
C ARG A 377 18.68 -10.13 1.22
N THR A 378 17.59 -10.71 1.72
CA THR A 378 16.57 -9.95 2.48
C THR A 378 17.19 -9.38 3.77
N VAL A 379 18.00 -10.17 4.46
CA VAL A 379 18.75 -9.71 5.65
C VAL A 379 19.74 -8.59 5.29
N LEU A 380 20.47 -8.73 4.18
CA LEU A 380 21.39 -7.68 3.70
C LEU A 380 20.63 -6.38 3.34
N TYR A 381 19.45 -6.50 2.74
CA TYR A 381 18.62 -5.35 2.40
C TYR A 381 18.12 -4.64 3.66
N ASP A 382 17.65 -5.38 4.66
CA ASP A 382 17.26 -4.82 5.95
C ASP A 382 18.45 -4.15 6.68
N GLN A 383 19.66 -4.69 6.56
CA GLN A 383 20.88 -4.04 7.04
C GLN A 383 21.21 -2.74 6.31
N PHE A 384 21.09 -2.73 4.98
CA PHE A 384 21.25 -1.51 4.17
C PHE A 384 20.26 -0.44 4.62
N GLN A 385 18.99 -0.82 4.80
CA GLN A 385 17.92 0.05 5.29
C GLN A 385 18.17 0.56 6.72
N LYS A 386 18.74 -0.26 7.60
CA LYS A 386 19.18 0.23 8.93
C LYS A 386 20.27 1.29 8.82
N GLN A 387 21.23 1.11 7.92
CA GLN A 387 22.35 2.05 7.75
C GLN A 387 21.93 3.35 7.08
N THR A 388 21.12 3.29 6.02
CA THR A 388 20.71 4.47 5.24
C THR A 388 19.46 5.15 5.81
N ASN A 389 18.55 4.36 6.37
CA ASN A 389 17.19 4.78 6.71
C ASN A 389 16.90 4.72 8.22
N GLY A 390 17.82 4.15 9.01
CA GLY A 390 17.64 4.01 10.45
C GLY A 390 16.43 3.14 10.80
N ILE A 391 16.08 2.20 9.91
CA ILE A 391 14.98 1.23 10.08
C ILE A 391 15.54 -0.01 10.80
N PRO A 392 15.20 -0.27 12.07
CA PRO A 392 15.50 -1.52 12.76
C PRO A 392 15.03 -2.77 12.00
N TYR A 393 15.87 -3.82 12.08
CA TYR A 393 15.61 -5.14 11.55
C TYR A 393 15.57 -6.18 12.65
#